data_AF-A0A847UPN6-F1
#
_entry.id   AF-A0A847UPN6-F1
#
_cell.length_a   1.000
_cell.length_b   1.000
_cell.length_c   1.000
_cell.angle_alpha   90.00
_cell.angle_beta   90.00
_cell.angle_gamma   90.00
#
_symmetry.space_group_name_H-M   'P 1'
#
loop_
_entity.id
_entity.type
_entity.pdbx_description
1 polymer ?
#
loop_
_entity_poly.entity_id
_entity_poly.type
_entity_poly.pdbx_seq_one_letter_code
_entity_poly.pdbx_strand_id
1 'polypeptide(L)' 'MSVDTNTTDAKRDDRLETLYNVHEELQTIAESDVPYAEYAENWLASLREAGYDV' A
#
# COMPACT_ATOMS: atom_id res chain seq x y z
N MET A 1 -5.75 -15.49 25.28
CA MET A 1 -4.94 -15.09 24.10
C MET A 1 -5.50 -13.77 23.61
N SER A 2 -4.97 -12.66 24.13
CA SER A 2 -5.29 -11.32 23.66
C SER A 2 -4.36 -11.07 22.50
N VAL A 3 -4.85 -11.23 21.27
CA VAL A 3 -4.04 -11.05 20.07
C VAL A 3 -3.62 -9.59 20.02
N ASP A 4 -2.32 -9.36 19.87
CA ASP A 4 -1.61 -8.08 19.89
C ASP A 4 -2.13 -7.07 18.84
N THR A 5 -3.36 -6.56 18.99
CA THR A 5 -3.97 -5.59 18.07
C THR A 5 -3.11 -4.34 17.93
N ASN A 6 -2.43 -3.93 19.00
CA ASN A 6 -1.57 -2.75 19.01
C ASN A 6 -0.31 -2.90 18.13
N THR A 7 0.22 -4.12 18.02
CA THR A 7 1.40 -4.40 17.18
C THR A 7 1.01 -4.56 15.71
N THR A 8 -0.20 -5.06 15.44
CA THR A 8 -0.71 -5.22 14.07
C THR A 8 -1.06 -3.88 13.43
N ASP A 9 -1.62 -2.94 14.21
CA ASP A 9 -1.97 -1.60 13.73
C ASP A 9 -0.71 -0.77 13.40
N ALA A 10 0.27 -0.74 14.30
CA ALA A 10 1.54 -0.05 14.06
C ALA A 10 2.29 -0.57 12.82
N LYS A 11 2.34 -1.90 12.63
CA LYS A 11 2.95 -2.49 11.42
C LYS A 11 2.19 -2.18 10.14
N ARG A 12 0.88 -1.98 10.23
CA ARG A 12 0.05 -1.59 9.09
C ARG A 12 0.37 -0.15 8.70
N ASP A 13 0.48 0.75 9.67
CA ASP A 13 0.83 2.15 9.45
C ASP A 13 2.22 2.30 8.83
N ASP A 14 3.25 1.63 9.38
CA ASP A 14 4.62 1.66 8.81
C ASP A 14 4.66 1.18 7.35
N ARG A 15 3.85 0.15 7.03
CA ARG A 15 3.72 -0.37 5.67
C ARG A 15 3.02 0.63 4.76
N LEU A 16 1.93 1.25 5.20
CA LEU A 16 1.18 2.22 4.41
C LEU A 16 2.02 3.48 4.16
N GLU A 17 2.77 3.96 5.15
CA GLU A 17 3.72 5.05 4.98
C GLU A 17 4.78 4.71 3.91
N THR A 18 5.34 3.49 3.97
CA THR A 18 6.30 3.02 2.96
C THR A 18 5.70 3.00 1.56
N LEU A 19 4.48 2.48 1.41
CA LEU A 19 3.77 2.44 0.13
C LEU A 19 3.46 3.85 -0.39
N TYR A 20 3.07 4.77 0.50
CA TYR A 20 2.83 6.16 0.13
C TYR A 20 4.11 6.85 -0.33
N ASN A 21 5.26 6.56 0.28
CA ASN A 21 6.54 7.14 -0.16
C ASN A 21 6.94 6.75 -1.59
N VAL A 22 6.42 5.62 -2.10
CA VAL A 22 6.71 5.13 -3.47
C VAL A 22 5.50 5.16 -4.40
N HIS A 23 4.40 5.85 -4.02
CA HIS A 23 3.14 5.78 -4.75
C HIS A 23 3.23 6.23 -6.22
N GLU A 24 4.06 7.23 -6.53
CA GLU A 24 4.28 7.70 -7.92
C GLU A 24 4.93 6.62 -8.80
N GLU A 25 5.88 5.85 -8.23
CA GLU A 25 6.50 4.71 -8.92
C GLU A 25 5.47 3.59 -9.12
N LEU A 26 4.63 3.34 -8.10
CA LEU A 26 3.55 2.38 -8.20
C LEU A 26 2.52 2.77 -9.27
N GLN A 27 2.18 4.05 -9.41
CA GLN A 27 1.30 4.53 -10.48
C GLN A 27 1.93 4.28 -11.84
N THR A 28 3.21 4.62 -12.01
CA THR A 28 3.94 4.37 -13.26
C THR A 28 3.95 2.88 -13.64
N ILE A 29 4.10 2.00 -12.64
CA ILE A 29 4.09 0.55 -12.83
C ILE A 29 2.68 0.04 -13.15
N ALA A 30 1.66 0.54 -12.45
CA ALA A 30 0.26 0.18 -12.67
C ALA A 30 -0.21 0.58 -14.08
N GLU A 31 0.25 1.72 -14.59
CA GLU A 31 0.00 2.18 -15.96
C GLU A 31 0.80 1.42 -17.03
N SER A 32 1.77 0.60 -16.62
CA SER A 32 2.62 -0.18 -17.51
C SER A 32 2.00 -1.53 -17.83
N ASP A 33 2.21 -2.03 -19.05
CA ASP A 33 1.72 -3.36 -19.50
C ASP A 33 2.70 -4.47 -19.09
N VAL A 34 3.02 -4.52 -17.79
CA VAL A 34 3.94 -5.49 -17.19
C VAL A 34 3.19 -6.44 -16.26
N PRO A 35 3.63 -7.71 -16.12
CA PRO A 35 2.92 -8.70 -15.30
C PRO A 35 2.77 -8.31 -13.82
N TYR A 36 3.54 -7.33 -13.35
CA TYR A 36 3.51 -6.88 -11.96
C TYR A 36 2.69 -5.60 -11.74
N ALA A 37 2.08 -5.05 -12.80
CA ALA A 37 1.19 -3.89 -12.71
C ALA A 37 0.02 -4.12 -11.74
N GLU A 38 -0.58 -5.32 -11.78
CA GLU A 38 -1.68 -5.70 -10.88
C GLU A 38 -1.28 -5.62 -9.39
N TYR A 39 -0.02 -5.91 -9.04
CA TYR A 39 0.44 -5.77 -7.65
C TYR A 39 0.55 -4.30 -7.23
N ALA A 40 0.99 -3.44 -8.13
CA ALA A 40 1.07 -2.00 -7.87
C ALA A 40 -0.33 -1.40 -7.72
N GLU A 41 -1.28 -1.79 -8.57
CA GLU A 41 -2.69 -1.40 -8.43
C GLU A 41 -3.27 -1.81 -7.07
N ASN A 42 -3.02 -3.04 -6.63
CA ASN A 42 -3.48 -3.52 -5.33
C ASN A 42 -2.87 -2.76 -4.14
N TRP A 43 -1.61 -2.34 -4.26
CA TRP A 43 -0.95 -1.53 -3.22
C TRP A 43 -1.48 -0.10 -3.19
N LEU A 44 -1.74 0.52 -4.35
CA LEU A 44 -2.41 1.81 -4.46
C LEU A 44 -3.85 1.72 -3.91
N ALA A 45 -4.57 0.63 -4.18
CA ALA A 45 -5.88 0.39 -3.60
C ALA A 45 -5.83 0.33 -2.07
N SER A 46 -4.81 -0.34 -1.50
CA SER A 46 -4.60 -0.39 -0.05
C SER A 46 -4.39 1.00 0.57
N LEU A 47 -3.69 1.89 -0.15
CA LEU A 47 -3.48 3.29 0.26
C LEU A 47 -4.79 4.09 0.22
N ARG A 48 -5.57 3.96 -0.86
CA ARG A 48 -6.89 4.62 -0.98
C ARG A 48 -7.86 4.16 0.08
N GLU A 49 -7.91 2.87 0.38
CA GLU A 49 -8.75 2.32 1.45
C GLU A 49 -8.37 2.85 2.84
N ALA A 50 -7.08 3.16 3.02
CA ALA A 50 -6.57 3.78 4.25
C ALA A 50 -6.76 5.32 4.26
N GLY A 51 -7.24 5.92 3.18
CA GLY A 51 -7.53 7.36 3.08
C GLY A 51 -6.35 8.23 2.63
N TYR A 52 -5.29 7.63 2.09
CA TYR A 52 -4.20 8.37 1.44
C TYR A 52 -4.64 8.88 0.06
N ASP A 53 -4.12 10.04 -0.34
CA ASP A 53 -4.39 10.66 -1.64
C ASP A 53 -3.40 10.12 -2.68
N VAL A 54 -3.83 9.12 -3.46
CA VAL A 54 -3.03 8.41 -4.49
C VAL A 54 -3.84 8.03 -5.72
#